data_AF-A0A7K1BZG6-F1
#
_entry.id   AF-A0A7K1BZG6-F1
#
_cell.length_a   1.000
_cell.length_b   1.000
_cell.length_c   1.000
_cell.angle_alpha   90.00
_cell.angle_beta   90.00
_cell.angle_gamma   90.00
#
_symmetry.space_group_name_H-M   'P 1'
#
loop_
_entity.id
_entity.type
_entity.pdbx_description
1 polymer ?
#
loop_
_entity_poly.entity_id
_entity_poly.type
_entity_poly.pdbx_seq_one_letter_code
_entity_poly.pdbx_strand_id
1 'polypeptide(L)'
;MSAVIVEEGPDKGAIWHFGEPNQEQRALAAGTAWADLSHRAVITVTGEDRLQWLHDLTTQHVSGLIAGVWTSALVLDAQGHVEHQLFLVDDGTTTWIHTEIDKSAELVSYLEKMRFMLRVEVKDVSADYSVLRAPGIPDSIGGPYAIVPKNELEEMKSAFASVHTQVGTWALEAERIAAGRARLLFDTDYKSIPNELGFLNNAVHMNKGCYRGQE
;
A
#
# COMPACT_ATOMS: atom_id res chain seq x y z
N MET A 1 -20.89 13.53 14.26
CA MET A 1 -19.56 14.11 13.99
C MET A 1 -19.41 14.19 12.47
N SER A 2 -19.10 15.37 11.92
CA SER A 2 -18.97 15.57 10.47
C SER A 2 -17.55 15.23 10.02
N ALA A 3 -17.41 14.34 9.05
CA ALA A 3 -16.13 14.03 8.43
C ALA A 3 -15.55 15.27 7.74
N VAL A 4 -14.25 15.52 7.92
CA VAL A 4 -13.50 16.52 7.15
C VAL A 4 -12.83 15.82 5.98
N ILE A 5 -13.13 16.25 4.75
CA ILE A 5 -12.67 15.61 3.52
C ILE A 5 -11.42 16.32 2.99
N VAL A 6 -10.51 15.54 2.40
CA VAL A 6 -9.35 16.06 1.68
C VAL A 6 -9.77 16.52 0.30
N GLU A 7 -9.61 17.81 0.01
CA GLU A 7 -10.09 18.40 -1.25
C GLU A 7 -9.05 18.35 -2.39
N GLU A 8 -7.77 18.25 -2.06
CA GLU A 8 -6.64 18.30 -3.01
C GLU A 8 -5.43 17.45 -2.56
N GLY A 9 -4.49 17.25 -3.49
CA GLY A 9 -3.27 16.48 -3.26
C GLY A 9 -3.46 14.96 -3.39
N PRO A 10 -2.43 14.18 -3.02
CA PRO A 10 -2.41 12.71 -3.21
C PRO A 10 -3.55 11.97 -2.50
N ASP A 11 -4.07 12.54 -1.41
CA ASP A 11 -5.14 11.96 -0.58
C ASP A 11 -6.54 12.48 -0.92
N LYS A 12 -6.71 13.18 -2.05
CA LYS A 12 -7.99 13.76 -2.44
C LYS A 12 -9.12 12.72 -2.38
N GLY A 13 -10.19 13.06 -1.65
CA GLY A 13 -11.34 12.18 -1.41
C GLY A 13 -11.24 11.33 -0.15
N ALA A 14 -10.10 11.33 0.55
CA ALA A 14 -9.99 10.72 1.88
C ALA A 14 -10.68 11.55 2.97
N ILE A 15 -10.81 10.97 4.16
CA ILE A 15 -11.28 11.66 5.36
C ILE A 15 -10.07 12.01 6.21
N TRP A 16 -9.84 13.28 6.56
CA TRP A 16 -8.76 13.66 7.49
C TRP A 16 -9.04 13.19 8.91
N HIS A 17 -10.24 13.48 9.43
CA HIS A 17 -10.68 13.13 10.77
C HIS A 17 -12.20 13.32 10.94
N PHE A 18 -12.75 12.86 12.06
CA PHE A 18 -14.16 13.04 12.45
C PHE A 18 -14.36 14.12 13.53
N GLY A 19 -13.26 14.75 13.98
CA GLY A 19 -13.30 15.92 14.88
C GLY A 19 -12.63 15.67 16.22
N GLU A 20 -12.19 14.43 16.47
CA GLU A 20 -11.52 14.06 17.72
C GLU A 20 -10.19 13.32 17.45
N PRO A 21 -9.17 13.99 16.84
CA PRO A 21 -7.94 13.31 16.37
C PRO A 21 -7.22 12.49 17.46
N ASN A 22 -7.19 12.99 18.71
CA ASN A 22 -6.57 12.29 19.83
C ASN A 22 -7.33 11.02 20.27
N GLN A 23 -8.66 10.98 20.07
CA GLN A 23 -9.44 9.77 20.31
C GLN A 23 -9.23 8.76 19.18
N GLU A 24 -9.25 9.25 17.94
CA GLU A 24 -8.99 8.45 16.74
C GLU A 24 -7.61 7.76 16.79
N GLN A 25 -6.56 8.50 17.15
CA GLN A 25 -5.21 7.95 17.33
C GLN A 25 -5.14 6.88 18.43
N ARG A 26 -5.83 7.10 19.56
CA ARG A 26 -5.85 6.10 20.65
C ARG A 26 -6.59 4.83 20.25
N ALA A 27 -7.70 4.96 19.52
CA ALA A 27 -8.43 3.81 18.99
C ALA A 27 -7.59 3.03 17.97
N LEU A 28 -6.86 3.72 17.10
CA LEU A 28 -5.92 3.12 16.15
C LEU A 28 -4.81 2.35 16.87
N ALA A 29 -4.15 2.96 17.86
CA ALA A 29 -3.09 2.33 18.65
C ALA A 29 -3.59 1.12 19.46
N ALA A 30 -4.83 1.17 19.96
CA ALA A 30 -5.47 0.05 20.66
C ALA A 30 -5.95 -1.07 19.71
N GLY A 31 -5.88 -0.84 18.39
CA GLY A 31 -6.33 -1.76 17.36
C GLY A 31 -7.85 -1.85 17.20
N THR A 32 -8.60 -0.92 17.77
CA THR A 32 -10.07 -0.90 17.76
C THR A 32 -10.64 0.09 16.73
N ALA A 33 -9.86 0.44 15.71
CA ALA A 33 -10.23 1.40 14.68
C ALA A 33 -10.02 0.88 13.26
N TRP A 34 -10.76 1.45 12.31
CA TRP A 34 -10.62 1.19 10.88
C TRP A 34 -10.67 2.51 10.11
N ALA A 35 -10.17 2.53 8.87
CA ALA A 35 -10.22 3.72 8.02
C ALA A 35 -10.59 3.36 6.58
N ASP A 36 -11.27 4.30 5.92
CA ASP A 36 -11.58 4.21 4.50
C ASP A 36 -10.40 4.75 3.67
N LEU A 37 -9.78 3.88 2.88
CA LEU A 37 -8.67 4.20 1.97
C LEU A 37 -9.08 4.04 0.50
N SER A 38 -10.36 4.20 0.17
CA SER A 38 -10.89 4.04 -1.19
C SER A 38 -10.33 5.03 -2.22
N HIS A 39 -9.60 6.05 -1.78
CA HIS A 39 -8.86 6.97 -2.65
C HIS A 39 -7.57 6.37 -3.22
N ARG A 40 -7.09 5.23 -2.69
CA ARG A 40 -5.88 4.54 -3.18
C ARG A 40 -6.19 3.64 -4.38
N ALA A 41 -5.17 3.38 -5.19
CA ALA A 41 -5.27 2.44 -6.30
C ALA A 41 -5.17 0.99 -5.85
N VAL A 42 -5.79 0.09 -6.60
CA VAL A 42 -5.64 -1.36 -6.48
C VAL A 42 -5.23 -1.93 -7.84
N ILE A 43 -4.11 -2.64 -7.86
CA ILE A 43 -3.57 -3.32 -9.04
C ILE A 43 -3.49 -4.82 -8.72
N THR A 44 -3.83 -5.65 -9.67
CA THR A 44 -3.63 -7.11 -9.58
C THR A 44 -2.52 -7.55 -10.53
N VAL A 45 -1.77 -8.55 -10.08
CA VAL A 45 -0.81 -9.29 -10.88
C VAL A 45 -1.18 -10.77 -10.77
N THR A 46 -1.55 -11.39 -11.89
CA THR A 46 -1.93 -12.80 -11.96
C THR A 46 -0.97 -13.57 -12.85
N GLY A 47 -1.05 -14.91 -12.80
CA GLY A 47 -0.25 -15.81 -13.62
C GLY A 47 0.78 -16.60 -12.83
N GLU A 48 1.32 -17.64 -13.46
CA GLU A 48 2.20 -18.62 -12.80
C GLU A 48 3.55 -18.00 -12.38
N ASP A 49 4.06 -17.04 -13.16
CA ASP A 49 5.39 -16.48 -12.94
C ASP A 49 5.36 -15.22 -12.04
N ARG A 50 4.18 -14.80 -11.54
CA ARG A 50 3.96 -13.47 -10.91
C ARG A 50 4.90 -13.16 -9.74
N LEU A 51 5.14 -14.12 -8.84
CA LEU A 51 5.92 -13.87 -7.63
C LEU A 51 7.41 -13.79 -7.94
N GLN A 52 7.92 -14.66 -8.82
CA GLN A 52 9.30 -14.58 -9.26
C GLN A 52 9.54 -13.31 -10.08
N TRP A 53 8.59 -12.95 -10.94
CA TRP A 53 8.67 -11.73 -11.74
C TRP A 53 8.65 -10.45 -10.88
N LEU A 54 7.72 -10.35 -9.92
CA LEU A 54 7.71 -9.24 -8.96
C LEU A 54 8.96 -9.23 -8.08
N HIS A 55 9.51 -10.40 -7.76
CA HIS A 55 10.79 -10.49 -7.07
C HIS A 55 11.89 -9.84 -7.91
N ASP A 56 12.00 -10.12 -9.20
CA ASP A 56 13.10 -9.58 -10.00
C ASP A 56 12.98 -8.06 -10.23
N LEU A 57 11.77 -7.50 -10.16
CA LEU A 57 11.50 -6.08 -10.41
C LEU A 57 11.51 -5.18 -9.17
N THR A 58 11.33 -5.75 -7.98
CA THR A 58 11.14 -4.96 -6.76
C THR A 58 12.30 -5.11 -5.79
N THR A 59 12.40 -4.22 -4.81
CA THR A 59 13.43 -4.29 -3.75
C THR A 59 13.18 -5.38 -2.71
N GLN A 60 12.02 -6.05 -2.72
CA GLN A 60 11.59 -7.00 -1.68
C GLN A 60 11.73 -8.46 -2.12
N HIS A 61 11.97 -9.36 -1.17
CA HIS A 61 11.93 -10.80 -1.42
C HIS A 61 10.48 -11.33 -1.43
N VAL A 62 9.88 -11.43 -2.62
CA VAL A 62 8.46 -11.87 -2.76
C VAL A 62 8.27 -13.22 -3.47
N SER A 63 9.32 -13.84 -4.01
CA SER A 63 9.24 -15.16 -4.69
C SER A 63 8.77 -16.29 -3.76
N GLY A 64 9.01 -16.16 -2.45
CA GLY A 64 8.54 -17.06 -1.41
C GLY A 64 7.48 -16.44 -0.50
N LEU A 65 6.73 -15.43 -0.98
CA LEU A 65 5.71 -14.78 -0.17
C LEU A 65 4.62 -15.78 0.22
N ILE A 66 4.35 -15.88 1.52
CA ILE A 66 3.31 -16.75 2.06
C ILE A 66 1.95 -16.11 1.77
N ALA A 67 0.99 -16.91 1.30
CA ALA A 67 -0.35 -16.43 1.01
C ALA A 67 -1.00 -15.77 2.24
N GLY A 68 -1.61 -14.61 2.04
CA GLY A 68 -2.23 -13.77 3.08
C GLY A 68 -1.26 -12.91 3.89
N VAL A 69 0.06 -13.04 3.69
CA VAL A 69 1.05 -12.19 4.37
C VAL A 69 1.27 -10.93 3.56
N TRP A 70 0.99 -9.79 4.19
CA TRP A 70 1.26 -8.48 3.63
C TRP A 70 2.74 -8.12 3.75
N THR A 71 3.26 -7.43 2.74
CA THR A 71 4.60 -6.83 2.76
C THR A 71 4.60 -5.51 2.00
N SER A 72 5.69 -4.74 2.14
CA SER A 72 5.97 -3.58 1.30
C SER A 72 7.18 -3.83 0.41
N ALA A 73 7.21 -3.15 -0.73
CA ALA A 73 8.29 -3.21 -1.71
C ALA A 73 8.40 -1.86 -2.44
N LEU A 74 9.54 -1.62 -3.10
CA LEU A 74 9.75 -0.45 -3.96
C LEU A 74 10.09 -0.91 -5.38
N VAL A 75 9.76 -0.06 -6.37
CA VAL A 75 10.40 -0.06 -7.69
C VAL A 75 11.36 1.12 -7.73
N LEU A 76 12.59 0.87 -8.18
CA LEU A 76 13.60 1.90 -8.32
C LEU A 76 13.92 2.18 -9.79
N ASP A 77 14.46 3.37 -10.05
CA ASP A 77 15.09 3.69 -11.31
C ASP A 77 16.48 3.03 -11.44
N ALA A 78 17.18 3.27 -12.56
CA ALA A 78 18.50 2.68 -12.78
C ALA A 78 19.59 3.30 -11.87
N GLN A 79 19.30 4.42 -11.23
CA GLN A 79 20.16 5.15 -10.30
C GLN A 79 19.81 4.84 -8.83
N GLY A 80 18.82 3.99 -8.57
CA GLY A 80 18.37 3.62 -7.23
C GLY A 80 17.37 4.59 -6.61
N HIS A 81 16.84 5.57 -7.35
CA HIS A 81 15.81 6.47 -6.83
C HIS A 81 14.44 5.77 -6.78
N VAL A 82 13.63 6.13 -5.80
CA VAL A 82 12.29 5.54 -5.60
C VAL A 82 11.30 6.05 -6.66
N GLU A 83 10.87 5.17 -7.58
CA GLU A 83 9.83 5.48 -8.57
C GLU A 83 8.44 5.13 -8.01
N HIS A 84 8.32 3.96 -7.36
CA HIS A 84 7.05 3.46 -6.83
C HIS A 84 7.21 2.78 -5.46
N GLN A 85 6.18 2.91 -4.63
CA GLN A 85 6.03 2.21 -3.36
C GLN A 85 4.79 1.31 -3.45
N LEU A 86 4.96 0.03 -3.11
CA LEU A 86 3.93 -0.99 -3.21
C LEU A 86 3.64 -1.57 -1.82
N PHE A 87 2.37 -1.79 -1.54
CA PHE A 87 1.90 -2.62 -0.42
C PHE A 87 1.18 -3.80 -1.03
N LEU A 88 1.66 -5.02 -0.78
CA LEU A 88 1.23 -6.18 -1.53
C LEU A 88 0.97 -7.41 -0.65
N VAL A 89 0.02 -8.23 -1.10
CA VAL A 89 -0.34 -9.53 -0.52
C VAL A 89 -0.65 -10.50 -1.65
N ASP A 90 -0.30 -11.76 -1.48
CA ASP A 90 -0.64 -12.82 -2.44
C ASP A 90 -1.70 -13.75 -1.85
N ASP A 91 -2.67 -14.20 -2.65
CA ASP A 91 -3.70 -15.16 -2.21
C ASP A 91 -3.43 -16.60 -2.67
N GLY A 92 -2.26 -16.86 -3.26
CA GLY A 92 -1.91 -18.12 -3.92
C GLY A 92 -2.16 -18.12 -5.44
N THR A 93 -2.99 -17.21 -5.94
CA THR A 93 -3.33 -17.08 -7.38
C THR A 93 -3.12 -15.68 -7.95
N THR A 94 -3.37 -14.66 -7.13
CA THR A 94 -3.30 -13.25 -7.46
C THR A 94 -2.45 -12.55 -6.42
N THR A 95 -1.49 -11.75 -6.89
CA THR A 95 -0.84 -10.75 -6.05
C THR A 95 -1.62 -9.45 -6.17
N TRP A 96 -2.13 -8.98 -5.05
CA TRP A 96 -2.85 -7.74 -4.92
C TRP A 96 -1.91 -6.66 -4.42
N ILE A 97 -1.98 -5.49 -5.04
CA ILE A 97 -1.11 -4.36 -4.76
C ILE A 97 -1.99 -3.14 -4.54
N HIS A 98 -1.75 -2.37 -3.48
CA HIS A 98 -2.24 -1.01 -3.41
C HIS A 98 -1.10 0.01 -3.34
N THR A 99 -1.35 1.19 -3.92
CA THR A 99 -0.40 2.29 -4.04
C THR A 99 -1.13 3.63 -4.15
N GLU A 100 -0.39 4.72 -4.33
CA GLU A 100 -0.94 6.05 -4.59
C GLU A 100 -1.64 6.08 -5.94
N ILE A 101 -2.87 6.62 -6.00
CA ILE A 101 -3.69 6.65 -7.22
C ILE A 101 -3.01 7.41 -8.36
N ASP A 102 -2.33 8.51 -8.01
CA ASP A 102 -1.58 9.33 -8.97
C ASP A 102 -0.39 8.59 -9.62
N LYS A 103 0.02 7.46 -9.03
CA LYS A 103 1.14 6.62 -9.50
C LYS A 103 0.69 5.32 -10.15
N SER A 104 -0.60 4.99 -10.15
CA SER A 104 -1.08 3.69 -10.63
C SER A 104 -0.84 3.49 -12.13
N ALA A 105 -1.16 4.48 -12.95
CA ALA A 105 -1.00 4.39 -14.40
C ALA A 105 0.48 4.27 -14.82
N GLU A 106 1.36 5.00 -14.15
CA GLU A 106 2.81 4.92 -14.35
C GLU A 106 3.35 3.54 -13.97
N LEU A 107 2.94 3.02 -12.79
CA LEU A 107 3.33 1.70 -12.31
C LEU A 107 2.85 0.59 -13.25
N VAL A 108 1.58 0.62 -13.69
CA VAL A 108 1.03 -0.37 -14.64
C VAL A 108 1.80 -0.34 -15.95
N SER A 109 2.07 0.86 -16.51
CA SER A 109 2.84 0.99 -17.75
C SER A 109 4.27 0.43 -17.60
N TYR A 110 4.92 0.68 -16.47
CA TYR A 110 6.23 0.12 -16.16
C TYR A 110 6.19 -1.40 -16.09
N LEU A 111 5.26 -1.95 -15.30
CA LEU A 111 5.09 -3.39 -15.12
C LEU A 111 4.78 -4.08 -16.46
N GLU A 112 3.88 -3.55 -17.29
CA GLU A 112 3.58 -4.13 -18.60
C GLU A 112 4.79 -4.18 -19.54
N LYS A 113 5.64 -3.14 -19.53
CA LYS A 113 6.89 -3.12 -20.32
C LYS A 113 7.87 -4.21 -19.87
N MET A 114 7.90 -4.51 -18.56
CA MET A 114 8.82 -5.49 -17.97
C MET A 114 8.33 -6.95 -18.06
N ARG A 115 7.13 -7.20 -18.59
CA ARG A 115 6.56 -8.55 -18.67
C ARG A 115 7.24 -9.48 -19.69
N PHE A 116 7.99 -8.95 -20.67
CA PHE A 116 8.35 -9.66 -21.92
C PHE A 116 8.64 -11.17 -21.75
N MET A 117 7.82 -12.00 -22.42
CA MET A 117 7.85 -13.48 -22.43
C MET A 117 7.37 -14.22 -21.16
N LEU A 118 6.97 -13.53 -20.09
CA LEU A 118 6.49 -14.16 -18.86
C LEU A 118 4.96 -14.31 -18.83
N ARG A 119 4.48 -15.36 -18.16
CA ARG A 119 3.05 -15.68 -18.04
C ARG A 119 2.44 -14.89 -16.88
N VAL A 120 2.34 -13.59 -17.09
CA VAL A 120 1.82 -12.63 -16.12
C VAL A 120 0.78 -11.71 -16.76
N GLU A 121 -0.23 -11.30 -16.00
CA GLU A 121 -1.17 -10.26 -16.40
C GLU A 121 -1.23 -9.19 -15.29
N VAL A 122 -1.17 -7.92 -15.68
CA VAL A 122 -1.25 -6.77 -14.77
C VAL A 122 -2.54 -6.03 -15.09
N LYS A 123 -3.34 -5.70 -14.08
CA LYS A 123 -4.58 -4.94 -14.26
C LYS A 123 -4.75 -3.90 -13.17
N ASP A 124 -5.02 -2.66 -13.55
CA ASP A 124 -5.62 -1.69 -12.63
C ASP A 124 -7.09 -2.08 -12.41
N VAL A 125 -7.43 -2.42 -11.17
CA VAL A 125 -8.78 -2.82 -10.73
C VAL A 125 -9.36 -1.83 -9.72
N SER A 126 -8.82 -0.61 -9.67
CA SER A 126 -9.27 0.47 -8.78
C SER A 126 -10.73 0.86 -9.01
N ALA A 127 -11.27 0.55 -10.21
CA ALA A 127 -12.69 0.73 -10.52
C ALA A 127 -13.59 -0.23 -9.73
N ASP A 128 -13.12 -1.45 -9.47
CA ASP A 128 -13.91 -2.57 -8.94
C ASP A 128 -13.61 -2.89 -7.47
N TYR A 129 -12.44 -2.46 -6.97
CA TYR A 129 -11.97 -2.74 -5.61
C TYR A 129 -11.65 -1.46 -4.86
N SER A 130 -11.61 -1.56 -3.53
CA SER A 130 -11.22 -0.47 -2.63
C SER A 130 -10.38 -0.99 -1.48
N VAL A 131 -9.57 -0.11 -0.92
CA VAL A 131 -8.70 -0.44 0.22
C VAL A 131 -9.35 0.09 1.49
N LEU A 132 -9.32 -0.73 2.54
CA LEU A 132 -9.61 -0.33 3.90
C LEU A 132 -8.37 -0.58 4.76
N ARG A 133 -8.16 0.29 5.74
CA ARG A 133 -7.37 -0.07 6.91
C ARG A 133 -8.29 -0.82 7.85
N ALA A 134 -8.09 -2.13 7.98
CA ALA A 134 -8.93 -2.99 8.82
C ALA A 134 -8.64 -2.80 10.32
N PRO A 135 -9.58 -3.18 11.20
CA PRO A 135 -9.31 -3.27 12.64
C PRO A 135 -8.12 -4.18 12.97
N GLY A 136 -7.38 -3.83 14.02
CA GLY A 136 -6.16 -4.50 14.43
C GLY A 136 -5.05 -3.51 14.82
N ILE A 137 -4.03 -3.99 15.51
CA ILE A 137 -2.85 -3.18 15.86
C ILE A 137 -2.05 -2.89 14.59
N PRO A 138 -1.54 -1.65 14.39
CA PRO A 138 -0.65 -1.34 13.28
C PRO A 138 0.52 -2.32 13.17
N ASP A 139 0.71 -2.88 11.99
CA ASP A 139 1.84 -3.76 11.67
C ASP A 139 3.04 -2.97 11.12
N SER A 140 4.09 -3.68 10.69
CA SER A 140 5.33 -3.07 10.19
C SER A 140 5.15 -2.23 8.92
N ILE A 141 4.01 -2.33 8.23
CA ILE A 141 3.71 -1.56 7.01
C ILE A 141 2.54 -0.58 7.21
N GLY A 142 1.91 -0.53 8.38
CA GLY A 142 0.80 0.37 8.71
C GLY A 142 -0.60 -0.23 8.49
N GLY A 143 -0.68 -1.55 8.33
CA GLY A 143 -1.93 -2.29 8.22
C GLY A 143 -2.64 -2.50 9.58
N PRO A 144 -3.43 -3.59 9.73
CA PRO A 144 -3.77 -4.54 8.68
C PRO A 144 -4.57 -3.87 7.55
N TYR A 145 -4.32 -4.27 6.31
CA TYR A 145 -5.07 -3.80 5.15
C TYR A 145 -6.07 -4.85 4.68
N ALA A 146 -7.18 -4.39 4.11
CA ALA A 146 -8.15 -5.22 3.43
C ALA A 146 -8.45 -4.62 2.05
N ILE A 147 -8.44 -5.47 1.03
CA ILE A 147 -8.91 -5.12 -0.31
C ILE A 147 -10.30 -5.73 -0.46
N VAL A 148 -11.28 -4.89 -0.75
CA VAL A 148 -12.70 -5.26 -0.73
C VAL A 148 -13.32 -4.93 -2.09
N PRO A 149 -14.08 -5.87 -2.70
CA PRO A 149 -14.91 -5.56 -3.85
C PRO A 149 -15.88 -4.41 -3.55
N LYS A 150 -16.04 -3.45 -4.48
CA LYS A 150 -16.88 -2.27 -4.23
C LYS A 150 -18.36 -2.60 -4.01
N ASN A 151 -18.85 -3.71 -4.55
CA ASN A 151 -20.21 -4.20 -4.30
C ASN A 151 -20.42 -4.69 -2.85
N GLU A 152 -19.35 -5.02 -2.13
CA GLU A 152 -19.37 -5.47 -0.73
C GLU A 152 -18.87 -4.39 0.26
N LEU A 153 -18.36 -3.27 -0.26
CA LEU A 153 -17.69 -2.24 0.52
C LEU A 153 -18.58 -1.65 1.61
N GLU A 154 -19.82 -1.30 1.28
CA GLU A 154 -20.74 -0.69 2.26
C GLU A 154 -21.17 -1.68 3.35
N GLU A 155 -21.30 -2.96 3.01
CA GLU A 155 -21.55 -4.02 4.00
C GLU A 155 -20.36 -4.18 4.95
N MET A 156 -19.14 -4.24 4.41
CA MET A 156 -17.92 -4.35 5.21
C MET A 156 -17.72 -3.13 6.13
N LYS A 157 -17.94 -1.91 5.61
CA LYS A 157 -17.90 -0.68 6.42
C LYS A 157 -18.91 -0.72 7.56
N SER A 158 -20.15 -1.16 7.28
CA SER A 158 -21.19 -1.32 8.30
C SER A 158 -20.78 -2.35 9.37
N ALA A 159 -20.22 -3.48 8.95
CA ALA A 159 -19.72 -4.51 9.85
C ALA A 159 -18.60 -3.97 10.77
N PHE A 160 -17.62 -3.25 10.23
CA PHE A 160 -16.57 -2.63 11.04
C PHE A 160 -17.13 -1.54 11.96
N ALA A 161 -18.00 -0.66 11.45
CA ALA A 161 -18.59 0.43 12.23
C ALA A 161 -19.46 -0.05 13.40
N SER A 162 -19.96 -1.30 13.37
CA SER A 162 -20.77 -1.86 14.45
C SER A 162 -20.01 -2.06 15.77
N VAL A 163 -18.67 -2.23 15.69
CA VAL A 163 -17.82 -2.61 16.83
C VAL A 163 -16.51 -1.82 16.91
N HIS A 164 -16.12 -1.11 15.85
CA HIS A 164 -14.86 -0.38 15.76
C HIS A 164 -15.08 1.07 15.35
N THR A 165 -14.20 1.95 15.81
CA THR A 165 -14.23 3.39 15.49
C THR A 165 -13.69 3.63 14.09
N GLN A 166 -14.44 4.34 13.24
CA GLN A 166 -13.88 4.85 12.00
C GLN A 166 -12.96 6.04 12.31
N VAL A 167 -11.76 6.04 11.72
CA VAL A 167 -10.78 7.11 11.87
C VAL A 167 -10.39 7.68 10.50
N GLY A 168 -9.94 8.92 10.50
CA GLY A 168 -9.39 9.56 9.30
C GLY A 168 -7.89 9.35 9.13
N THR A 169 -7.36 9.84 8.01
CA THR A 169 -5.96 9.72 7.61
C THR A 169 -5.01 10.44 8.56
N TRP A 170 -5.43 11.45 9.33
CA TRP A 170 -4.55 12.05 10.34
C TRP A 170 -4.12 11.07 11.42
N ALA A 171 -4.99 10.14 11.82
CA ALA A 171 -4.61 9.11 12.78
C ALA A 171 -3.58 8.15 12.17
N LEU A 172 -3.77 7.77 10.89
CA LEU A 172 -2.84 6.91 10.16
C LEU A 172 -1.49 7.59 9.90
N GLU A 173 -1.49 8.86 9.50
CA GLU A 173 -0.29 9.65 9.26
C GLU A 173 0.51 9.88 10.54
N ALA A 174 -0.18 10.20 11.65
CA ALA A 174 0.49 10.34 12.94
C ALA A 174 1.19 9.03 13.38
N GLU A 175 0.53 7.89 13.19
CA GLU A 175 1.12 6.58 13.51
C GLU A 175 2.27 6.24 12.56
N ARG A 176 2.11 6.45 11.25
CA ARG A 176 3.16 6.28 10.24
C ARG A 176 4.41 7.10 10.56
N ILE A 177 4.23 8.39 10.86
CA ILE A 177 5.31 9.32 11.18
C ILE A 177 6.00 8.88 12.48
N ALA A 178 5.24 8.51 13.52
CA ALA A 178 5.80 8.01 14.77
C ALA A 178 6.60 6.71 14.58
N ALA A 179 6.20 5.87 13.62
CA ALA A 179 6.91 4.65 13.25
C ALA A 179 8.06 4.88 12.24
N GLY A 180 8.30 6.11 11.80
CA GLY A 180 9.36 6.45 10.85
C GLY A 180 9.18 5.86 9.46
N ARG A 181 7.95 5.56 9.03
CA ARG A 181 7.67 4.93 7.73
C ARG A 181 7.47 6.01 6.66
N ALA A 182 8.44 6.20 5.77
CA ALA A 182 8.31 7.16 4.67
C ALA A 182 7.19 6.78 3.68
N ARG A 183 6.56 7.81 3.10
CA ARG A 183 5.48 7.68 2.12
C ARG A 183 5.84 8.39 0.81
N LEU A 184 5.64 7.68 -0.29
CA LEU A 184 5.74 8.23 -1.64
C LEU A 184 4.85 9.47 -1.80
N LEU A 185 5.31 10.46 -2.57
CA LEU A 185 4.64 11.76 -2.83
C LEU A 185 4.65 12.77 -1.67
N PHE A 186 5.01 12.35 -0.46
CA PHE A 186 5.11 13.24 0.72
C PHE A 186 6.54 13.37 1.21
N ASP A 187 7.22 12.24 1.41
CA ASP A 187 8.58 12.17 1.97
C ASP A 187 9.64 11.89 0.89
N THR A 188 9.22 11.75 -0.37
CA THR A 188 10.08 11.39 -1.50
C THR A 188 10.08 12.49 -2.56
N ASP A 189 11.22 12.70 -3.18
CA ASP A 189 11.38 13.43 -4.43
C ASP A 189 12.03 12.54 -5.52
N TYR A 190 12.36 13.14 -6.66
CA TYR A 190 12.96 12.46 -7.82
C TYR A 190 14.41 11.99 -7.62
N LYS A 191 15.01 12.24 -6.46
CA LYS A 191 16.38 11.82 -6.09
C LYS A 191 16.43 10.96 -4.84
N SER A 192 15.28 10.75 -4.20
CA SER A 192 15.22 10.05 -2.93
C SER A 192 15.59 8.59 -3.12
N ILE A 193 16.53 8.10 -2.32
CA ILE A 193 16.97 6.70 -2.33
C ILE A 193 16.50 5.97 -1.06
N PRO A 194 16.35 4.63 -1.09
CA PRO A 194 15.85 3.88 0.05
C PRO A 194 16.63 4.08 1.37
N ASN A 195 17.94 4.29 1.26
CA ASN A 195 18.84 4.43 2.41
C ASN A 195 18.58 5.70 3.24
N GLU A 196 18.01 6.73 2.62
CA GLU A 196 17.72 8.02 3.27
C GLU A 196 16.40 8.00 4.03
N LEU A 197 15.50 7.06 3.68
CA LEU A 197 14.09 7.09 4.07
C LEU A 197 13.68 5.93 4.99
N GLY A 198 14.65 5.20 5.55
CA GLY A 198 14.37 4.11 6.49
C GLY A 198 13.72 2.87 5.86
N PHE A 199 13.83 2.70 4.54
CA PHE A 199 13.25 1.55 3.84
C PHE A 199 14.09 0.26 3.97
N LEU A 200 15.34 0.37 4.41
CA LEU A 200 16.24 -0.78 4.60
C LEU A 200 15.72 -1.74 5.66
N ASN A 201 15.78 -3.04 5.36
CA ASN A 201 15.25 -4.13 6.20
C ASN A 201 13.73 -4.13 6.39
N ASN A 202 13.00 -3.23 5.73
CA ASN A 202 11.54 -3.27 5.66
C ASN A 202 11.11 -3.47 4.20
N ALA A 203 11.08 -2.43 3.38
CA ALA A 203 10.71 -2.51 1.96
C ALA A 203 11.87 -2.99 1.07
N VAL A 204 13.12 -2.90 1.55
CA VAL A 204 14.33 -3.39 0.85
C VAL A 204 14.88 -4.60 1.58
N HIS A 205 14.95 -5.72 0.85
CA HIS A 205 15.55 -6.95 1.34
C HIS A 205 17.06 -6.94 1.07
N MET A 206 17.89 -7.00 2.11
CA MET A 206 19.34 -6.83 1.97
C MET A 206 20.07 -8.02 1.34
N ASN A 207 19.45 -9.21 1.36
CA ASN A 207 20.11 -10.47 1.00
C ASN A 207 19.47 -11.18 -0.21
N LYS A 208 18.63 -10.48 -0.99
CA LYS A 208 18.02 -11.08 -2.18
C LYS A 208 18.93 -10.92 -3.39
N GLY A 209 18.59 -11.60 -4.48
CA GLY A 209 19.26 -11.44 -5.77
C GLY A 209 19.15 -10.03 -6.36
N CYS A 210 19.65 -9.87 -7.58
CA CYS A 210 19.71 -8.58 -8.26
C CYS A 210 18.32 -7.98 -8.52
N TYR A 211 18.18 -6.67 -8.35
CA TYR A 211 17.04 -5.88 -8.78
C TYR A 211 17.53 -4.54 -9.37
N ARG A 212 16.69 -3.88 -10.15
CA ARG A 212 17.03 -2.58 -10.78
C ARG A 212 17.35 -1.54 -9.70
N GLY A 213 18.48 -0.83 -9.87
CA GLY A 213 18.89 0.24 -8.95
C GLY A 213 19.52 -0.24 -7.63
N GLN A 214 20.04 -1.47 -7.60
CA GLN A 214 20.74 -2.01 -6.42
C GLN A 214 22.19 -1.53 -6.28
N GLU A 215 22.91 -1.36 -7.40
CA GLU A 215 24.32 -0.93 -7.44
C GLU A 215 24.49 0.56 -7.16
#